data_AF-A0A967GYH8-F1
#
_entry.id   AF-A0A967GYH8-F1
#
_cell.length_a   1.000
_cell.length_b   1.000
_cell.length_c   1.000
_cell.angle_alpha   90.00
_cell.angle_beta   90.00
_cell.angle_gamma   90.00
#
_symmetry.space_group_name_H-M   'P 1'
#
loop_
_entity.id
_entity.type
_entity.pdbx_description
1 polymer ?
#
loop_
_entity_poly.entity_id
_entity_poly.type
_entity_poly.pdbx_seq_one_letter_code
_entity_poly.pdbx_strand_id
1 'polypeptide(L)' 'TEKYPSLVKGVKGLGLLLGMELSQPAAPFVEALLVKGYLVTVVAETTLRFTPPLTISDTEVDSVLAALDETLAES' A
#
# COMPACT_ATOMS: atom_id res chain seq x y z
N THR A 1 1.71 -5.93 -9.13
CA THR A 1 1.08 -7.25 -9.00
C THR A 1 2.01 -8.38 -9.43
N GLU A 2 2.82 -8.19 -10.47
CA GLU A 2 3.75 -9.23 -10.98
C GLU A 2 4.75 -9.75 -9.95
N LYS A 3 5.18 -8.91 -9.00
CA LYS A 3 6.13 -9.30 -7.93
C LYS A 3 5.50 -10.19 -6.84
N TYR A 4 4.21 -10.01 -6.54
CA TYR A 4 3.51 -10.73 -5.47
C TYR A 4 2.12 -11.22 -5.94
N PRO A 5 2.05 -12.15 -6.92
CA PRO A 5 0.80 -12.53 -7.57
C PRO A 5 -0.17 -13.30 -6.66
N SER A 6 0.32 -13.98 -5.62
CA SER A 6 -0.50 -14.68 -4.62
C SER A 6 -1.06 -13.75 -3.54
N LEU A 7 -0.42 -12.60 -3.32
CA LEU A 7 -0.76 -11.66 -2.25
C LEU A 7 -1.57 -10.46 -2.75
N VAL A 8 -1.25 -9.93 -3.94
CA VAL A 8 -1.91 -8.75 -4.50
C VAL A 8 -2.87 -9.18 -5.61
N LYS A 9 -4.17 -9.07 -5.35
CA LYS A 9 -5.24 -9.40 -6.31
C LYS A 9 -5.35 -8.37 -7.43
N GLY A 10 -5.08 -7.10 -7.11
CA GLY A 10 -5.17 -6.03 -8.10
C GLY A 10 -4.90 -4.65 -7.52
N VAL A 11 -4.75 -3.67 -8.41
CA VAL A 11 -4.64 -2.25 -8.05
C VAL A 11 -5.67 -1.48 -8.86
N LYS A 12 -6.44 -0.62 -8.20
CA LYS A 12 -7.50 0.21 -8.80
C LYS A 12 -7.40 1.62 -8.25
N GLY A 13 -7.68 2.63 -9.06
CA GLY A 13 -7.59 4.02 -8.61
C GLY A 13 -7.64 5.02 -9.76
N LEU A 14 -7.74 6.30 -9.41
CA LEU A 14 -7.74 7.42 -10.35
C LEU A 14 -6.83 8.52 -9.82
N GLY A 15 -5.83 8.91 -10.61
CA GLY A 15 -4.81 9.86 -10.18
C GLY A 15 -4.06 9.35 -8.94
N LEU A 16 -3.99 10.18 -7.90
CA LEU A 16 -3.31 9.84 -6.65
C LEU A 16 -4.18 9.01 -5.67
N LEU A 17 -5.48 8.88 -5.93
CA LEU A 17 -6.35 8.03 -5.10
C LEU A 17 -6.22 6.58 -5.58
N LEU A 18 -5.37 5.82 -4.89
CA LEU A 18 -5.04 4.44 -5.27
C LEU A 18 -5.50 3.45 -4.21
N GLY A 19 -5.97 2.28 -4.66
CA GLY A 19 -6.40 1.17 -3.85
C GLY A 19 -5.73 -0.12 -4.31
N MET A 20 -5.02 -0.80 -3.42
CA MET A 20 -4.40 -2.10 -3.67
C MET A 20 -5.17 -3.18 -2.92
N GLU A 21 -5.74 -4.13 -3.66
CA GLU A 21 -6.52 -5.24 -3.12
C GLU A 21 -5.61 -6.43 -2.81
N LEU A 22 -5.68 -6.91 -1.57
CA LEU A 22 -4.90 -8.04 -1.08
C LEU A 22 -5.75 -9.32 -1.01
N SER A 23 -5.08 -10.47 -1.05
CA SER A 23 -5.73 -11.77 -0.88
C SER A 23 -6.08 -12.11 0.56
N GLN A 24 -5.55 -11.35 1.53
CA GLN A 24 -5.75 -11.50 2.96
C GLN A 24 -6.07 -10.16 3.64
N PRO A 25 -6.45 -10.14 4.93
CA PRO A 25 -6.75 -8.90 5.64
C PRO A 25 -5.58 -7.91 5.55
N ALA A 26 -5.88 -6.65 5.25
CA ALA A 26 -4.89 -5.61 5.03
C ALA A 26 -4.45 -4.91 6.33
N ALA A 27 -5.14 -5.16 7.45
CA ALA A 27 -4.84 -4.53 8.73
C ALA A 27 -3.39 -4.74 9.23
N PRO A 28 -2.80 -5.96 9.16
CA PRO A 28 -1.41 -6.17 9.57
C PRO A 28 -0.41 -5.35 8.74
N PHE A 29 -0.69 -5.17 7.44
CA PHE A 29 0.13 -4.35 6.55
C PHE A 29 0.03 -2.86 6.89
N VAL A 30 -1.15 -2.39 7.27
CA VAL A 30 -1.35 -1.01 7.75
C VAL A 30 -0.55 -0.76 9.02
N GLU A 31 -0.59 -1.69 9.98
CA GLU A 31 0.16 -1.57 11.24
C GLU A 31 1.67 -1.54 11.00
N ALA A 32 2.17 -2.44 10.14
CA ALA A 32 3.59 -2.47 9.79
C ALA A 32 4.06 -1.18 9.08
N LEU A 33 3.26 -0.66 8.14
CA LEU A 33 3.55 0.61 7.48
C LEU A 33 3.50 1.80 8.43
N LEU A 34 2.57 1.78 9.40
CA LEU A 34 2.46 2.80 10.43
C LEU A 34 3.70 2.85 11.32
N VAL A 35 4.24 1.68 11.71
CA VAL A 35 5.52 1.58 12.45
C VAL A 35 6.69 2.13 11.64
N LYS A 36 6.68 1.94 10.31
CA LYS A 36 7.67 2.52 9.38
C LYS A 36 7.43 4.02 9.11
N GLY A 37 6.41 4.64 9.71
CA GLY A 37 6.11 6.08 9.60
C GLY A 37 5.16 6.47 8.47
N TYR A 38 4.52 5.50 7.81
CA TYR A 38 3.61 5.73 6.68
C TYR A 38 2.16 5.50 7.07
N LEU A 39 1.33 6.53 6.87
CA LEU A 39 -0.10 6.43 7.12
C LEU A 39 -0.82 5.90 5.88
N VAL A 40 -1.25 4.65 5.93
CA VAL A 40 -2.10 4.01 4.92
C VAL A 40 -3.40 3.58 5.58
N THR A 41 -4.51 3.63 4.84
CA THR A 41 -5.82 3.26 5.39
C THR A 41 -6.33 1.98 4.77
N VAL A 42 -7.15 1.21 5.49
CA VAL A 42 -7.82 0.03 4.93
C VAL A 42 -9.26 0.38 4.51
N VAL A 43 -9.70 -0.20 3.40
CA VAL A 43 -11.07 -0.17 2.91
C VAL A 43 -11.54 -1.60 2.71
N ALA A 44 -12.77 -1.90 3.13
CA ALA A 44 -13.40 -3.22 2.94
C ALA A 44 -12.49 -4.40 3.38
N GLU A 45 -11.79 -4.24 4.51
CA GLU A 45 -10.94 -5.23 5.20
C GLU A 45 -9.66 -5.68 4.46
N THR A 46 -9.65 -5.67 3.14
CA THR A 46 -8.62 -6.29 2.30
C THR A 46 -7.96 -5.31 1.33
N THR A 47 -8.43 -4.07 1.23
CA THR A 47 -7.88 -3.07 0.31
C THR A 47 -7.08 -2.01 1.05
N LEU A 48 -5.79 -1.87 0.73
CA LEU A 48 -4.96 -0.73 1.16
C LEU A 48 -5.29 0.49 0.30
N ARG A 49 -5.58 1.63 0.92
CA ARG A 49 -5.89 2.90 0.25
C ARG A 49 -4.80 3.92 0.52
N PHE A 50 -4.25 4.43 -0.58
CA PHE A 50 -3.26 5.50 -0.63
C PHE A 50 -3.94 6.79 -1.08
N THR A 51 -3.81 7.83 -0.27
CA THR A 51 -4.34 9.18 -0.51
C THR A 51 -3.26 10.21 -0.22
N PRO A 52 -2.17 10.24 -1.00
CA PRO A 52 -1.13 11.23 -0.82
C PRO A 52 -1.61 12.63 -1.22
N PRO A 53 -0.96 13.69 -0.73
CA PRO A 53 -1.24 15.06 -1.15
C PRO A 53 -0.90 15.27 -2.62
N LEU A 54 -1.56 16.24 -3.28
CA LEU A 54 -1.28 16.61 -4.68
C LEU A 54 0.13 17.19 -4.90
N THR A 55 0.82 17.53 -3.81
CA THR A 55 2.18 18.10 -3.80
C THR A 55 3.25 17.06 -3.48
N ILE A 56 2.91 15.77 -3.42
CA ILE A 56 3.88 14.70 -3.14
C ILE A 56 4.98 14.67 -4.20
N SER A 57 6.23 14.53 -3.76
CA SER A 57 7.38 14.38 -4.64
C SER A 57 7.61 12.93 -5.06
N ASP A 58 8.27 12.71 -6.20
CA ASP A 58 8.64 11.37 -6.65
C ASP A 58 9.50 10.63 -5.62
N THR A 59 10.38 11.34 -4.92
CA THR A 59 11.22 10.76 -3.86
C THR A 59 10.42 10.27 -2.65
N GLU A 60 9.34 10.95 -2.29
CA GLU A 60 8.44 10.49 -1.22
C GLU A 60 7.65 9.26 -1.69
N VAL A 61 7.23 9.24 -2.95
CA VAL A 61 6.57 8.07 -3.55
C VAL A 61 7.51 6.86 -3.52
N ASP A 62 8.77 7.01 -3.95
CA ASP A 62 9.77 5.94 -3.93
C ASP A 62 10.02 5.41 -2.51
N SER A 63 10.05 6.30 -1.52
CA SER A 63 10.22 5.94 -0.11
C SER A 63 9.06 5.11 0.42
N VAL A 64 7.81 5.48 0.09
CA VAL A 64 6.60 4.72 0.43
C VAL A 64 6.60 3.36 -0.27
N LEU A 65 6.98 3.32 -1.55
CA LEU A 65 7.04 2.09 -2.33
C LEU A 65 8.08 1.11 -1.78
N ALA A 66 9.25 1.60 -1.35
CA ALA A 66 10.27 0.78 -0.71
C ALA A 66 9.76 0.16 0.60
N ALA A 67 9.13 0.98 1.47
CA ALA A 67 8.56 0.50 2.72
C ALA A 67 7.41 -0.50 2.50
N LEU A 68 6.58 -0.26 1.48
CA LEU A 68 5.53 -1.18 1.08
C LEU A 68 6.11 -2.51 0.58
N ASP A 69 7.14 -2.47 -0.25
CA ASP A 69 7.79 -3.66 -0.78
C ASP A 69 8.41 -4.52 0.33
N GLU A 70 9.12 -3.90 1.28
CA GLU A 70 9.61 -4.59 2.47
C GLU A 70 8.47 -5.26 3.25
N THR A 71 7.40 -4.50 3.52
CA THR A 71 6.27 -5.01 4.32
C THR A 71 5.59 -6.20 3.62
N LEU A 72 5.47 -6.17 2.29
CA LEU A 72 4.90 -7.26 1.50
C LEU A 72 5.84 -8.48 1.44
N ALA A 73 7.16 -8.27 1.47
CA ALA A 73 8.14 -9.36 1.48
C ALA A 73 8.25 -10.08 2.83
N GLU A 74 7.91 -9.41 3.93
CA GLU A 74 7.90 -9.96 5.28
C GLU A 74 6.67 -10.86 5.57
N SER A 75 5.68 -10.91 4.66
CA SER A 75 4.36 -11.55 4.86
C SER A 75 4.13 -12.81 4.03
#